data_AF-A0A5J4QQ02-F1
#
_entry.id   AF-A0A5J4QQ02-F1
#
_cell.length_a   1.000
_cell.length_b   1.000
_cell.length_c   1.000
_cell.angle_alpha   90.00
_cell.angle_beta   90.00
_cell.angle_gamma   90.00
#
_symmetry.space_group_name_H-M   'P 1'
#
loop_
_entity.id
_entity.type
_entity.pdbx_description
1 polymer ?
#
loop_
_entity_poly.entity_id
_entity_poly.type
_entity_poly.pdbx_seq_one_letter_code
_entity_poly.pdbx_strand_id
1 'polypeptide(L)' 'MQTPNEPRPKFPLVQKKNALSEKPAGEWNKADIAVKDGVITVYINDVYQNTGTNKIKTGYIGLQSEGKAVQFRNVTLRKW' A
#
# COMPACT_ATOMS: atom_id res chain seq x y z
N MET A 1 -5.94 -15.57 24.07
CA MET A 1 -6.94 -15.41 23.00
C MET A 1 -7.77 -14.20 23.37
N GLN A 2 -7.95 -13.23 22.47
CA GLN A 2 -8.80 -12.06 22.75
C GLN A 2 -10.25 -12.54 22.89
N THR A 3 -10.93 -12.18 23.97
CA THR A 3 -12.33 -12.57 24.19
C THR A 3 -13.26 -11.72 23.31
N PRO A 4 -14.45 -12.21 22.93
CA PRO A 4 -15.38 -11.47 22.05
C PRO A 4 -15.77 -10.06 22.54
N ASN A 5 -15.61 -9.79 23.85
CA ASN A 5 -15.98 -8.52 24.49
C ASN A 5 -14.78 -7.61 24.80
N GLU A 6 -13.54 -8.03 24.51
CA GLU A 6 -12.39 -7.16 24.69
C GLU A 6 -12.31 -6.11 23.56
N PRO A 7 -12.21 -4.81 23.88
CA PRO A 7 -12.05 -3.79 22.87
C PRO A 7 -10.76 -4.05 22.10
N ARG A 8 -10.86 -4.04 20.77
CA ARG A 8 -9.68 -4.19 19.90
C ARG A 8 -8.60 -3.20 20.34
N PRO A 9 -7.32 -3.63 20.43
CA PRO A 9 -6.22 -2.74 20.75
C PRO A 9 -6.31 -1.52 19.84
N LYS A 10 -6.24 -0.31 20.43
CA LYS A 10 -6.19 0.91 19.63
C LYS A 10 -4.89 0.88 18.84
N PHE A 11 -4.98 0.53 17.56
CA PHE A 11 -3.87 0.72 16.65
C PHE A 11 -3.52 2.22 16.65
N PRO A 12 -2.24 2.59 16.77
CA PRO A 12 -1.85 3.98 16.66
C PRO A 12 -2.33 4.51 15.32
N LEU A 13 -3.22 5.52 15.37
CA LEU A 13 -3.73 6.16 14.17
C LEU A 13 -2.64 7.10 13.65
N VAL A 14 -1.82 6.59 12.73
CA VAL A 14 -0.85 7.42 12.03
C VAL A 14 -1.60 8.32 11.06
N GLN A 15 -1.40 9.63 11.18
CA GLN A 15 -1.99 10.58 10.25
C GLN A 15 -1.43 10.34 8.84
N LYS A 16 -2.30 10.42 7.84
CA LYS A 16 -1.89 10.31 6.44
C LYS A 16 -0.99 11.49 6.08
N LYS A 17 0.04 11.23 5.28
CA LYS A 17 0.99 12.27 4.86
C LYS A 17 0.36 13.29 3.92
N ASN A 18 -0.55 12.84 3.06
CA ASN A 18 -1.33 13.67 2.14
C ASN A 18 -2.82 13.31 2.22
N ALA A 19 -3.64 14.12 1.55
CA ALA A 19 -5.07 13.86 1.43
C ALA A 19 -5.34 12.47 0.80
N LEU A 20 -6.52 11.94 1.10
CA LEU A 20 -7.05 10.74 0.47
C LEU A 20 -7.05 10.91 -1.05
N SER A 21 -6.34 10.03 -1.75
CA SER A 21 -6.38 9.97 -3.22
C SER A 21 -7.06 8.70 -3.74
N GLU A 22 -7.46 7.79 -2.85
CA GLU A 22 -8.15 6.54 -3.18
C GLU A 22 -9.59 6.81 -3.63
N LYS A 23 -10.00 6.14 -4.71
CA LYS A 23 -11.38 6.15 -5.19
C LYS A 23 -12.22 5.09 -4.45
N PRO A 24 -13.55 5.23 -4.44
CA PRO A 24 -14.45 4.25 -3.86
C PRO A 24 -14.28 2.82 -4.41
N ALA A 25 -14.74 1.83 -3.65
CA ALA A 25 -14.73 0.44 -4.10
C ALA A 25 -15.55 0.24 -5.38
N GLY A 26 -15.00 -0.53 -6.33
CA GLY A 26 -15.57 -0.71 -7.67
C GLY A 26 -14.91 0.18 -8.73
N GLU A 27 -14.20 1.23 -8.32
CA GLU A 27 -13.40 2.05 -9.22
C GLU A 27 -11.93 1.63 -9.26
N TRP A 28 -11.29 1.91 -10.39
CA TRP A 28 -9.88 1.61 -10.57
C TRP A 28 -8.99 2.68 -9.95
N ASN A 29 -8.08 2.24 -9.08
CA ASN A 29 -6.98 3.03 -8.57
C ASN A 29 -5.69 2.69 -9.33
N LYS A 30 -4.84 3.69 -9.56
CA LYS A 30 -3.49 3.52 -10.10
C LYS A 30 -2.49 3.59 -8.95
N ALA A 31 -1.66 2.57 -8.82
CA ALA A 31 -0.49 2.59 -7.93
C ALA A 31 0.77 2.75 -8.78
N ASP A 32 1.60 3.73 -8.42
CA ASP A 32 2.94 3.90 -8.98
C ASP A 32 3.96 3.82 -7.84
N ILE A 33 4.90 2.89 -7.94
CA ILE A 33 5.80 2.53 -6.84
C ILE A 33 7.24 2.58 -7.33
N ALA A 34 7.97 3.53 -6.77
CA ALA A 34 9.34 3.84 -7.07
C ALA A 34 10.25 3.22 -5.99
N VAL A 35 11.06 2.22 -6.35
CA VAL A 35 12.05 1.61 -5.43
C VAL A 35 13.46 1.92 -5.90
N LYS A 36 14.24 2.64 -5.10
CA LYS A 36 15.65 2.97 -5.39
C LYS A 36 16.49 2.91 -4.11
N ASP A 37 17.57 2.14 -4.12
CA ASP A 37 18.53 2.02 -3.02
C ASP A 37 17.92 1.69 -1.64
N GLY A 38 16.81 0.94 -1.63
CA GLY A 38 16.09 0.59 -0.40
C GLY A 38 15.09 1.66 0.07
N VAL A 39 14.92 2.75 -0.68
CA VAL A 39 13.86 3.73 -0.50
C VAL A 39 12.68 3.36 -1.39
N ILE A 40 11.51 3.20 -0.78
CA ILE A 40 10.25 2.88 -1.45
C ILE A 40 9.36 4.11 -1.40
N THR A 41 8.98 4.67 -2.53
CA THR A 41 8.06 5.80 -2.66
C THR A 41 6.79 5.34 -3.34
N VAL A 42 5.64 5.63 -2.73
CA VAL A 42 4.32 5.17 -3.20
C VAL A 42 3.46 6.35 -3.60
N TYR A 43 2.88 6.26 -4.79
CA TYR A 43 1.88 7.17 -5.31
C TYR A 43 0.58 6.40 -5.58
N ILE A 44 -0.54 7.00 -5.19
CA ILE A 44 -1.88 6.49 -5.49
C ILE A 44 -2.63 7.58 -6.24
N ASN A 45 -3.10 7.25 -7.45
CA ASN A 45 -3.74 8.20 -8.37
C ASN A 45 -2.92 9.50 -8.52
N ASP A 46 -1.63 9.32 -8.82
CA ASP A 46 -0.63 10.38 -9.05
C ASP A 46 -0.33 11.29 -7.84
N VAL A 47 -0.92 11.00 -6.68
CA VAL A 47 -0.64 11.69 -5.41
C VAL A 47 0.35 10.88 -4.59
N TYR A 48 1.44 11.51 -4.18
CA TYR A 48 2.41 10.93 -3.24
C TYR A 48 1.73 10.59 -1.91
N GLN A 49 1.85 9.36 -1.42
CA GLN A 49 1.19 8.93 -0.18
C GLN A 49 2.16 8.55 0.92
N ASN A 50 3.26 7.87 0.59
CA ASN A 50 4.18 7.40 1.62
C ASN A 50 5.60 7.15 1.10
N THR A 51 6.57 7.21 2.02
CA THR A 51 7.93 6.72 1.80
C THR A 51 8.33 5.79 2.94
N GLY A 52 8.83 4.61 2.58
CA GLY A 52 9.42 3.65 3.50
C GLY A 52 10.88 3.36 3.16
N THR A 53 11.61 2.76 4.09
CA THR A 53 12.98 2.32 3.88
C THR A 53 13.17 0.86 4.30
N ASN A 54 14.03 0.12 3.61
CA ASN A 54 14.40 -1.25 3.95
C ASN A 54 15.89 -1.49 3.68
N LYS A 55 16.53 -2.29 4.53
CA LYS A 55 17.92 -2.75 4.33
C LYS A 55 18.03 -3.82 3.25
N ILE A 56 16.98 -4.62 3.05
CA ILE A 56 16.87 -5.64 2.00
C ILE A 56 16.48 -4.95 0.69
N LYS A 57 17.31 -5.11 -0.33
CA LYS A 57 17.19 -4.39 -1.62
C LYS A 57 16.72 -5.27 -2.77
N THR A 58 16.53 -6.57 -2.54
CA THR A 58 16.12 -7.55 -3.56
C THR A 58 15.07 -8.49 -3.00
N GLY A 59 14.16 -8.94 -3.88
CA GLY A 59 13.06 -9.81 -3.50
C GLY A 59 12.01 -9.92 -4.62
N TYR A 60 10.92 -10.59 -4.30
CA TYR A 60 9.79 -10.77 -5.21
C TYR A 60 8.75 -9.67 -5.04
N ILE A 61 7.96 -9.42 -6.09
CA ILE A 61 6.77 -8.57 -6.03
C ILE A 61 5.57 -9.47 -5.79
N GLY A 62 4.85 -9.23 -4.67
CA GLY A 62 3.63 -9.95 -4.32
C GLY A 62 2.39 -9.08 -4.51
N LEU A 63 1.34 -9.66 -5.09
CA LEU A 63 0.01 -9.06 -5.12
C LEU A 63 -0.86 -9.80 -4.11
N GLN A 64 -1.25 -9.12 -3.04
CA GLN A 64 -1.97 -9.74 -1.92
C GLN A 64 -3.46 -9.38 -1.97
N SER A 65 -4.30 -10.33 -1.59
CA SER A 65 -5.73 -10.14 -1.33
C SER A 65 -6.03 -10.58 0.11
N GLU A 66 -6.70 -9.74 0.90
CA GLU A 66 -7.13 -10.10 2.26
C GLU A 66 -8.65 -9.93 2.39
N GLY A 67 -9.34 -11.03 2.72
CA GLY A 67 -10.76 -11.04 3.14
C GLY A 67 -11.82 -10.81 2.05
N LYS A 68 -11.52 -10.12 0.95
CA LYS A 68 -12.45 -9.87 -0.17
C LYS A 68 -11.77 -10.05 -1.52
N ALA A 69 -12.56 -10.12 -2.59
CA ALA A 69 -12.05 -10.17 -3.95
C ALA A 69 -11.35 -8.85 -4.33
N VAL A 70 -10.22 -8.95 -5.03
CA VAL A 70 -9.45 -7.85 -5.61
C VAL A 70 -9.15 -8.15 -7.06
N GLN A 71 -9.09 -7.13 -7.90
CA GLN A 71 -8.73 -7.24 -9.31
C GLN A 71 -7.51 -6.38 -9.60
N PHE A 72 -6.56 -6.92 -10.37
CA PHE A 72 -5.37 -6.22 -10.82
C PHE A 72 -5.35 -6.18 -12.35
N ARG A 73 -4.94 -5.06 -12.93
CA ARG A 73 -4.72 -4.91 -14.38
C ARG A 73 -3.54 -3.98 -14.63
N ASN A 74 -2.95 -4.07 -15.83
CA ASN A 74 -1.83 -3.22 -16.26
C ASN A 74 -0.64 -3.27 -15.30
N VAL A 75 -0.31 -4.46 -14.77
CA VAL A 75 0.83 -4.66 -13.88
C VAL A 75 2.10 -4.70 -14.72
N THR A 76 2.84 -3.60 -14.74
CA THR A 76 4.08 -3.47 -15.51
C THR A 76 5.25 -3.16 -14.60
N LEU A 77 6.40 -3.75 -14.88
CA LEU A 77 7.66 -3.45 -14.22
C LEU A 77 8.63 -2.84 -15.23
N ARG A 78 9.29 -1.75 -14.83
CA ARG A 78 10.37 -1.12 -15.60
C ARG A 78 11.59 -1.00 -14.70
N LYS A 79 12.78 -1.22 -15.26
CA LYS A 79 14.01 -0.81 -14.58
C LYS A 79 14.03 0.72 -14.55
N TRP A 80 14.61 1.25 -13.48
CA TRP A 80 15.00 2.65 -13.43
C TRP A 80 16.05 2.97 -14.49
#